data_AF-A0A2D6VW01-F1
#
_entry.id   AF-A0A2D6VW01-F1
#
_cell.length_a   1.000
_cell.length_b   1.000
_cell.length_c   1.000
_cell.angle_alpha   90.00
_cell.angle_beta   90.00
_cell.angle_gamma   90.00
#
_symmetry.space_group_name_H-M   'P 1'
#
loop_
_entity.id
_entity.type
_entity.pdbx_description
1 polymer ?
#
loop_
_entity_poly.entity_id
_entity_poly.type
_entity_poly.pdbx_seq_one_letter_code
_entity_poly.pdbx_strand_id
1 'polypeptide(L)' 'MRLIFVALISVLTLVGCKDRVIWNDNGKVESATQNREVWDSNGKLETGERKIWVNKDGEDVVK' A
#
# COMPACT_ATOMS: atom_id res chain seq x y z
N MET A 1 12.83 46.08 -18.85
CA MET A 1 11.85 46.10 -17.72
C MET A 1 10.74 45.06 -17.87
N ARG A 2 10.04 44.99 -19.02
CA ARG A 2 8.93 44.04 -19.25
C ARG A 2 9.32 42.56 -19.15
N LEU A 3 10.47 42.16 -19.71
CA LEU A 3 10.98 40.79 -19.65
C LEU A 3 11.39 40.35 -18.24
N ILE A 4 11.93 41.29 -17.45
CA ILE A 4 12.34 41.02 -16.06
C ILE A 4 11.10 40.71 -15.21
N PHE A 5 10.01 41.45 -15.41
CA PHE A 5 8.74 41.21 -14.73
C PHE A 5 8.14 39.84 -15.06
N VAL A 6 8.17 39.45 -16.33
CA VAL A 6 7.66 38.14 -16.78
C VAL A 6 8.51 37.01 -16.19
N ALA A 7 9.85 37.16 -16.20
CA ALA A 7 10.75 36.19 -15.57
C ALA A 7 10.47 36.05 -14.07
N LEU A 8 10.26 37.17 -13.36
CA LEU A 8 9.98 37.15 -11.93
C LEU A 8 8.67 36.41 -11.59
N ILE A 9 7.62 36.66 -12.36
CA ILE A 9 6.30 36.01 -12.18
C ILE A 9 6.42 34.50 -12.47
N SER A 10 7.16 34.11 -13.52
CA SER A 10 7.36 32.69 -13.82
C SER A 10 8.06 31.95 -12.67
N VAL A 11 9.12 32.51 -12.10
CA VAL A 11 9.84 31.88 -10.98
C VAL A 11 8.94 31.71 -9.76
N LEU A 12 8.12 32.72 -9.43
CA LEU A 12 7.17 32.65 -8.30
C LEU A 12 6.14 31.52 -8.46
N THR A 13 5.67 31.25 -9.69
CA THR A 13 4.71 30.15 -9.94
C THR A 13 5.33 28.76 -9.79
N LEU A 14 6.64 28.60 -10.04
CA LEU A 14 7.33 27.32 -9.91
C LEU A 14 7.64 26.95 -8.45
N VAL A 15 7.78 27.93 -7.55
CA VAL A 15 8.04 27.68 -6.12
C VAL A 15 6.85 26.99 -5.44
N GLY A 16 5.62 27.20 -5.92
CA GLY A 16 4.40 26.55 -5.42
C GLY A 16 4.16 25.11 -5.91
N CYS A 17 5.08 24.53 -6.69
CA CYS A 17 4.94 23.17 -7.24
C CYS A 17 5.71 22.10 -6.47
N LYS A 18 6.50 22.46 -5.44
CA LYS A 18 7.46 21.52 -4.82
C LYS A 18 6.87 20.65 -3.70
N ASP A 19 5.76 21.06 -3.08
CA ASP A 19 5.21 20.39 -1.89
C ASP A 19 3.71 20.06 -2.01
N ARG A 20 3.26 19.66 -3.20
CA ARG A 20 1.89 19.16 -3.36
C ARG A 20 1.80 17.73 -2.83
N VAL A 21 1.41 17.60 -1.57
CA VAL A 21 0.93 16.33 -1.02
C VAL A 21 -0.44 16.06 -1.65
N ILE A 22 -0.46 15.35 -2.78
CA ILE A 22 -1.68 15.01 -3.52
C ILE A 22 -2.61 14.12 -2.65
N TRP A 23 -2.06 13.46 -1.64
CA TRP A 23 -2.81 12.65 -0.70
C TRP A 23 -2.12 12.61 0.67
N ASN A 24 -2.75 13.25 1.67
CA ASN A 24 -2.38 13.13 3.08
C ASN A 24 -3.56 12.46 3.77
N ASP A 25 -3.38 11.21 4.21
CA ASP A 25 -4.43 10.44 4.87
C ASP A 25 -4.59 10.84 6.35
N ASN A 26 -3.73 11.72 6.87
CA ASN A 26 -3.62 12.09 8.28
C ASN A 26 -3.57 10.84 9.21
N GLY A 27 -2.88 9.78 8.77
CA GLY A 27 -2.76 8.53 9.52
C GLY A 27 -4.03 7.69 9.58
N LYS A 28 -5.03 7.98 8.73
CA LYS A 28 -6.28 7.19 8.67
C LYS A 28 -6.04 5.77 8.17
N VAL A 29 -5.10 5.55 7.25
CA VAL A 29 -4.75 4.19 6.79
C VAL A 29 -4.06 3.42 7.91
N GLU A 30 -3.07 4.03 8.58
CA GLU A 30 -2.42 3.45 9.77
C GLU A 30 -3.46 3.09 10.84
N SER A 31 -4.34 4.03 11.19
CA SER A 31 -5.38 3.81 12.21
C SER A 31 -6.35 2.69 11.83
N ALA A 32 -6.68 2.54 10.54
CA ALA A 32 -7.57 1.49 10.03
C ALA A 32 -6.87 0.13 9.83
N THR A 33 -5.55 0.07 10.00
CA THR A 33 -4.73 -1.14 9.86
C THR A 33 -4.10 -1.58 11.17
N GLN A 34 -4.06 -0.71 12.18
CA GLN A 34 -3.70 -1.07 13.55
C GLN A 34 -4.64 -2.18 14.05
N ASN A 35 -4.05 -3.25 14.59
CA ASN A 35 -4.72 -4.47 15.06
C ASN A 35 -5.33 -5.36 13.97
N ARG A 36 -4.92 -5.22 12.70
CA ARG A 36 -5.29 -6.19 11.67
C ARG A 36 -4.47 -7.48 11.85
N GLU A 37 -5.09 -8.48 12.45
CA GLU A 37 -4.53 -9.84 12.55
C GLU A 37 -4.68 -10.51 11.18
N VAL A 38 -3.60 -10.52 10.40
CA VAL A 38 -3.56 -11.14 9.08
C VAL A 38 -2.98 -12.53 9.25
N TRP A 39 -3.88 -13.53 9.30
CA TRP A 39 -3.54 -14.96 9.37
C TRP A 39 -2.69 -15.36 10.57
N ASP A 40 -3.10 -14.99 11.79
CA ASP A 40 -2.53 -15.61 12.98
C ASP A 40 -3.29 -16.89 13.30
N SER A 41 -2.56 -17.99 13.21
CA SER A 41 -3.07 -19.32 13.51
C SER A 41 -3.35 -19.50 15.00
N ASN A 42 -2.76 -18.67 15.87
CA ASN A 42 -2.72 -18.83 17.32
C ASN A 42 -2.32 -20.27 17.73
N GLY A 43 -1.40 -20.87 16.96
CA GLY A 43 -1.00 -22.28 17.13
C GLY A 43 -2.06 -23.33 16.74
N LYS A 44 -3.22 -22.92 16.20
CA LYS A 44 -4.34 -23.79 15.78
C LYS A 44 -4.25 -24.27 14.33
N LEU A 45 -3.21 -23.89 13.60
CA LEU A 45 -2.90 -24.54 12.33
C LEU A 45 -1.98 -25.71 12.64
N GLU A 46 -2.50 -26.92 12.44
CA GLU A 46 -1.74 -28.17 12.48
C GLU A 46 -0.48 -28.02 11.61
N THR A 47 0.70 -28.31 12.18
CA THR A 47 2.01 -28.25 11.49
C THR A 47 2.26 -29.46 10.57
N GLY A 48 1.24 -30.27 10.32
CA GLY A 48 1.31 -31.42 9.42
C GLY A 48 1.17 -31.05 7.94
N GLU A 49 1.42 -32.03 7.05
CA GLU A 49 1.17 -31.88 5.61
C GLU A 49 -0.31 -31.51 5.36
N ARG A 50 -0.56 -30.24 5.06
CA ARG A 50 -1.89 -29.76 4.72
C ARG A 50 -2.15 -30.04 3.24
N LYS A 51 -2.92 -31.09 2.96
CA LYS A 51 -3.45 -31.37 1.62
C LYS A 51 -4.55 -30.35 1.29
N ILE A 52 -4.19 -29.29 0.57
CA ILE A 52 -5.14 -28.22 0.19
C ILE A 52 -5.92 -28.60 -1.08
N TRP A 53 -5.33 -29.41 -1.96
CA TRP A 53 -5.91 -29.76 -3.26
C TRP A 53 -5.83 -31.27 -3.50
N VAL A 54 -6.96 -31.96 -3.34
CA VAL A 54 -7.12 -33.40 -3.60
C VAL A 54 -8.12 -33.58 -4.73
N ASN A 55 -7.81 -34.42 -5.72
CA ASN A 55 -8.71 -34.70 -6.83
C ASN A 55 -9.87 -35.64 -6.41
N LYS A 56 -10.81 -35.89 -7.32
CA LYS A 56 -11.95 -36.80 -7.10
C LYS A 56 -11.55 -38.25 -6.78
N ASP A 57 -10.31 -38.63 -7.10
CA ASP A 57 -9.76 -39.97 -6.93
C ASP A 57 -8.91 -40.09 -5.64
N GLY A 58 -8.77 -38.99 -4.87
CA GLY A 58 -8.06 -38.97 -3.59
C GLY A 58 -6.56 -38.63 -3.68
N GLU A 59 -6.08 -38.18 -4.83
CA GLU A 59 -4.65 -37.88 -5.06
C GLU A 59 -4.33 -36.39 -4.89
N ASP A 60 -3.12 -36.10 -4.39
CA ASP A 60 -2.63 -34.73 -4.21
C ASP A 60 -2.30 -34.09 -5.57
N VAL A 61 -2.95 -32.96 -5.86
CA VAL A 61 -2.80 -32.27 -7.16
C VAL A 61 -1.59 -31.33 -7.17
N VAL A 62 -1.19 -30.83 -5.99
CA VAL A 62 -0.05 -29.94 -5.81
C VAL A 62 0.91 -30.63 -4.84
N LYS A 63 2.18 -30.77 -5.25
CA LYS A 63 3.25 -31.43 -4.50
C LYS A 63 4.18 -30.40 -3.85
#